data_AF-A0A270PCF5-F1
#
_entry.id   AF-A0A270PCF5-F1
#
_cell.length_a   1.000
_cell.length_b   1.000
_cell.length_c   1.000
_cell.angle_alpha   90.00
_cell.angle_beta   90.00
_cell.angle_gamma   90.00
#
_symmetry.space_group_name_H-M   'P 1'
#
loop_
_entity.id
_entity.type
_entity.pdbx_description
1 polymer ?
#
loop_
_entity_poly.entity_id
_entity_poly.type
_entity_poly.pdbx_seq_one_letter_code
_entity_poly.pdbx_strand_id
1 'polypeptide(L)'
;MFKISDLKWGRWIVPAACSVSLAGLLVGCTHPPSDPGEMETRVIENFAGKTPVELYADLIGPGVFEQSASYDSDGYQVVSGNLRMKDNSMGYLIDVRSPDGSHFAFVGGPGKDGVVKLTKNGERTFVPSPPDDDEPLRDDVVEGGEEGEVKFSTSPEDKTVSPRAPVVIDVLAVYARSAVNSLVVDRDLNADARARLETVNLSLRNARINDISLRLAKTVIHEESLKVTGGTLGQMRGLFGKAAKDNGADLIALFVETDSYVCCGYPRGKAFMPGRISISSVARRWIFPHEIGHNVGGLHCAGDRRGYANGYMKSAQCLDKQMYYSGLIGWEPGDPVQGNWADADMARKWTEQKYRMASYEPPYPPKPQFQELAPENFKGIPGKGSIQFSWAPIPDAVEYKIIKTLGLPPVVATSVNPNFLLEGRQATTGRYSVEGVDAKGTLSKRSVYLEIVVPK
;
A
#
# COMPACT_ATOMS: atom_id res chain seq x y z
N MET A 1 -23.95 29.40 -55.64
CA MET A 1 -24.99 28.84 -56.52
C MET A 1 -26.15 28.43 -55.63
N PHE A 2 -27.19 29.24 -55.60
CA PHE A 2 -28.40 29.04 -54.79
C PHE A 2 -29.40 28.17 -55.56
N LYS A 3 -30.06 27.23 -54.88
CA LYS A 3 -31.37 26.70 -55.29
C LYS A 3 -32.17 26.36 -54.05
N ILE A 4 -33.16 27.20 -53.77
CA ILE A 4 -34.32 26.92 -52.93
C ILE A 4 -35.46 26.61 -53.91
N SER A 5 -36.23 25.55 -53.64
CA SER A 5 -37.52 25.32 -54.29
C SER A 5 -38.45 24.65 -53.29
N ASP A 6 -39.54 25.37 -53.01
CA ASP A 6 -40.71 25.02 -52.23
C ASP A 6 -41.35 23.67 -52.60
N LEU A 7 -42.02 23.04 -51.63
CA LEU A 7 -43.36 22.51 -51.90
C LEU A 7 -44.25 22.56 -50.64
N LYS A 8 -45.49 22.99 -50.86
CA LYS A 8 -46.49 23.43 -49.88
C LYS A 8 -47.43 22.31 -49.42
N TRP A 9 -47.84 22.41 -48.15
CA TRP A 9 -49.18 22.33 -47.57
C TRP A 9 -50.19 21.27 -48.05
N GLY A 10 -50.59 20.42 -47.10
CA GLY A 10 -51.91 19.81 -47.02
C GLY A 10 -52.40 19.81 -45.56
N ARG A 11 -53.31 20.73 -45.22
CA ARG A 11 -54.18 20.66 -44.04
C ARG A 11 -55.11 19.43 -44.17
N TRP A 12 -55.59 18.88 -43.07
CA TRP A 12 -57.02 18.67 -42.74
C TRP A 12 -57.17 17.58 -41.65
N ILE A 13 -57.88 17.96 -40.59
CA ILE A 13 -58.79 17.16 -39.74
C ILE A 13 -58.17 16.33 -38.60
N VAL A 14 -58.34 16.90 -37.40
CA VAL A 14 -58.56 16.19 -36.13
C VAL A 14 -59.93 15.50 -36.18
N PRO A 15 -60.05 14.28 -35.67
CA PRO A 15 -61.05 14.04 -34.64
C PRO A 15 -60.47 13.31 -33.42
N ALA A 16 -61.19 13.49 -32.33
CA ALA A 16 -60.83 13.13 -30.98
C ALA A 16 -60.94 11.62 -30.68
N ALA A 17 -60.34 11.28 -29.54
CA ALA A 17 -60.70 10.20 -28.64
C ALA A 17 -60.40 8.75 -29.07
N CYS A 18 -59.35 8.20 -28.47
CA CYS A 18 -59.44 6.91 -27.77
C CYS A 18 -58.42 6.88 -26.62
N SER A 19 -58.90 7.27 -25.44
CA SER A 19 -58.25 7.00 -24.16
C SER A 19 -58.64 5.59 -23.74
N VAL A 20 -57.79 4.59 -23.98
CA VAL A 20 -57.85 3.29 -23.27
C VAL A 20 -56.44 2.71 -23.12
N SER A 21 -55.94 2.82 -21.88
CA SER A 21 -55.12 1.82 -21.18
C SER A 21 -53.89 1.22 -21.88
N LEU A 22 -52.72 1.75 -21.55
CA LEU A 22 -51.52 0.93 -21.36
C LEU A 22 -50.74 1.41 -20.13
N ALA A 23 -51.37 1.28 -18.97
CA ALA A 23 -50.67 1.25 -17.70
C ALA A 23 -50.18 -0.19 -17.50
N GLY A 24 -48.90 -0.43 -17.77
CA GLY A 24 -48.29 -1.74 -17.54
C GLY A 24 -46.95 -1.86 -18.22
N LEU A 25 -45.89 -1.91 -17.39
CA LEU A 25 -44.55 -2.41 -17.71
C LEU A 25 -43.59 -1.49 -18.46
N LEU A 26 -43.22 -0.38 -17.81
CA LEU A 26 -41.84 0.15 -17.88
C LEU A 26 -41.42 0.65 -16.49
N VAL A 27 -41.26 -0.28 -15.54
CA VAL A 27 -40.40 -0.05 -14.36
C VAL A 27 -38.99 -0.39 -14.81
N GLY A 28 -38.41 0.49 -15.63
CA GLY A 28 -36.96 0.57 -15.74
C GLY A 28 -36.46 1.25 -14.47
N CYS A 29 -35.74 0.54 -13.62
CA CYS A 29 -35.05 1.09 -12.48
C CYS A 29 -33.96 2.06 -12.95
N THR A 30 -34.32 3.28 -13.34
CA THR A 30 -33.38 4.39 -13.39
C THR A 30 -33.20 4.85 -11.96
N HIS A 31 -32.15 4.38 -11.29
CA HIS A 31 -31.71 5.03 -10.07
C HIS A 31 -31.26 6.45 -10.46
N PRO A 32 -31.84 7.51 -9.89
CA PRO A 32 -31.29 8.84 -10.08
C PRO A 32 -29.83 8.83 -9.61
N PRO A 33 -28.93 9.59 -10.26
CA PRO A 33 -27.57 9.77 -9.73
C PRO A 33 -27.67 10.22 -8.28
N SER A 34 -26.85 9.62 -7.41
CA SER A 34 -26.78 9.96 -5.99
C SER A 34 -26.59 11.46 -5.86
N ASP A 35 -27.55 12.14 -5.22
CA ASP A 35 -27.46 13.57 -4.92
C ASP A 35 -26.15 13.80 -4.15
N PRO A 36 -25.22 14.65 -4.62
CA PRO A 36 -23.98 14.91 -3.91
C PRO A 36 -24.35 15.58 -2.59
N GLY A 37 -24.47 14.77 -1.53
CA GLY A 37 -25.03 15.20 -0.26
C GLY A 37 -24.30 16.42 0.30
N GLU A 38 -25.04 17.33 0.93
CA GLU A 38 -24.44 18.51 1.54
C GLU A 38 -23.47 18.14 2.67
N MET A 39 -22.49 19.02 2.91
CA MET A 39 -21.62 18.91 4.07
C MET A 39 -22.48 19.00 5.34
N GLU A 40 -22.38 17.99 6.20
CA GLU A 40 -23.19 17.89 7.42
C GLU A 40 -22.27 17.75 8.64
N THR A 41 -22.54 18.55 9.68
CA THR A 41 -21.89 18.42 10.98
C THR A 41 -22.92 18.14 12.06
N ARG A 42 -22.68 17.10 12.88
CA ARG A 42 -23.55 16.76 14.03
C ARG A 42 -22.78 16.06 15.14
N VAL A 43 -23.35 16.00 16.35
CA VAL A 43 -22.75 15.29 17.49
C VAL A 43 -23.38 13.91 17.65
N ILE A 44 -22.56 12.87 17.86
CA ILE A 44 -23.00 11.50 18.17
C ILE A 44 -22.88 11.25 19.67
N GLU A 45 -24.01 11.03 20.34
CA GLU A 45 -24.04 10.62 21.75
C GLU A 45 -23.46 9.21 21.95
N ASN A 46 -22.78 9.01 23.08
CA ASN A 46 -22.13 7.75 23.47
C ASN A 46 -21.20 7.17 22.40
N PHE A 47 -20.56 8.04 21.61
CA PHE A 47 -19.66 7.70 20.51
C PHE A 47 -18.62 6.62 20.86
N ALA A 48 -17.97 6.72 22.03
CA ALA A 48 -16.89 5.81 22.42
C ALA A 48 -17.31 4.33 22.57
N GLY A 49 -18.60 4.05 22.75
CA GLY A 49 -19.14 2.70 22.90
C GLY A 49 -19.68 2.08 21.61
N LYS A 50 -19.66 2.81 20.49
CA LYS A 50 -20.26 2.38 19.22
C LYS A 50 -19.27 1.64 18.34
N THR A 51 -19.76 0.61 17.66
CA THR A 51 -19.06 -0.09 16.57
C THR A 51 -19.03 0.79 15.30
N PRO A 52 -18.11 0.55 14.34
CA PRO A 52 -18.11 1.27 13.07
C PRO A 52 -19.47 1.25 12.36
N VAL A 53 -20.15 0.11 12.34
CA VAL A 53 -21.49 -0.01 11.73
C VAL A 53 -22.50 0.95 12.37
N GLU A 54 -22.50 1.08 13.69
CA GLU A 54 -23.38 2.00 14.41
C GLU A 54 -22.99 3.47 14.21
N LEU A 55 -21.71 3.77 14.00
CA LEU A 55 -21.20 5.12 13.73
C LEU A 55 -21.61 5.64 12.35
N TYR A 56 -21.70 4.74 11.37
CA TYR A 56 -21.93 5.08 9.96
C TYR A 56 -23.27 4.61 9.40
N ALA A 57 -24.18 4.09 10.23
CA ALA A 57 -25.45 3.49 9.81
C ALA A 57 -26.27 4.37 8.85
N ASP A 58 -26.30 5.70 9.06
CA ASP A 58 -27.03 6.63 8.20
C ASP A 58 -26.33 6.95 6.86
N LEU A 59 -25.04 6.64 6.75
CA LEU A 59 -24.25 6.86 5.54
C LEU A 59 -24.17 5.59 4.67
N ILE A 60 -24.09 4.42 5.31
CA ILE A 60 -24.06 3.12 4.62
C ILE A 60 -25.44 2.64 4.19
N GLY A 61 -26.51 3.26 4.70
CA GLY A 61 -27.89 2.96 4.32
C GLY A 61 -28.29 1.51 4.66
N PRO A 62 -29.03 0.81 3.77
CA PRO A 62 -29.46 -0.56 4.01
C PRO A 62 -28.34 -1.60 3.79
N GLY A 63 -27.11 -1.18 3.50
CA GLY A 63 -26.00 -2.06 3.21
C GLY A 63 -25.57 -2.88 4.42
N VAL A 64 -25.32 -4.17 4.22
CA VAL A 64 -24.72 -5.05 5.22
C VAL A 64 -23.21 -4.88 5.16
N PHE A 65 -22.60 -4.52 6.29
CA PHE A 65 -21.14 -4.41 6.39
C PHE A 65 -20.51 -5.79 6.58
N GLU A 66 -19.76 -6.22 5.57
CA GLU A 66 -18.99 -7.46 5.56
C GLU A 66 -17.53 -7.11 5.86
N GLN A 67 -17.16 -7.20 7.15
CA GLN A 67 -15.80 -6.88 7.59
C GLN A 67 -14.78 -7.81 6.91
N SER A 68 -13.80 -7.21 6.26
CA SER A 68 -12.71 -7.88 5.56
C SER A 68 -11.42 -7.90 6.39
N ALA A 69 -11.12 -6.82 7.11
CA ALA A 69 -9.92 -6.72 7.95
C ALA A 69 -10.16 -5.88 9.20
N SER A 70 -9.39 -6.18 10.26
CA SER A 70 -9.26 -5.38 11.47
C SER A 70 -7.86 -5.58 12.05
N TYR A 71 -7.06 -4.52 12.17
CA TYR A 71 -5.68 -4.62 12.67
C TYR A 71 -5.18 -3.30 13.28
N ASP A 72 -4.13 -3.40 14.08
CA ASP A 72 -3.42 -2.26 14.64
C ASP A 72 -2.18 -1.90 13.80
N SER A 73 -1.92 -0.59 13.64
CA SER A 73 -0.75 -0.04 12.96
C SER A 73 -0.29 1.22 13.68
N ASP A 74 0.80 1.11 14.44
CA ASP A 74 1.44 2.23 15.17
C ASP A 74 0.48 3.00 16.09
N GLY A 75 -0.42 2.28 16.77
CA GLY A 75 -1.42 2.85 17.67
C GLY A 75 -2.73 3.29 16.99
N TYR A 76 -2.84 3.14 15.67
CA TYR A 76 -4.09 3.32 14.92
C TYR A 76 -4.77 1.96 14.74
N GLN A 77 -6.09 1.91 14.92
CA GLN A 77 -6.89 0.74 14.59
C GLN A 77 -7.55 0.95 13.23
N VAL A 78 -7.31 0.03 12.29
CA VAL A 78 -7.91 0.06 10.94
C VAL A 78 -8.93 -1.05 10.85
N VAL A 79 -10.16 -0.71 10.44
CA VAL A 79 -11.25 -1.65 10.14
C VAL A 79 -11.74 -1.38 8.74
N SER A 80 -11.87 -2.42 7.91
CA SER A 80 -12.35 -2.25 6.54
C SER A 80 -13.20 -3.42 6.09
N GLY A 81 -14.05 -3.17 5.11
CA GLY A 81 -14.94 -4.19 4.56
C GLY A 81 -15.82 -3.65 3.47
N ASN A 82 -16.61 -4.56 2.92
CA ASN A 82 -17.50 -4.27 1.80
C ASN A 82 -18.91 -4.01 2.32
N LEU A 83 -19.64 -3.15 1.63
CA LEU A 83 -21.05 -2.86 1.90
C LEU A 83 -21.87 -3.58 0.84
N ARG A 84 -22.61 -4.62 1.24
CA ARG A 84 -23.49 -5.36 0.33
C ARG A 84 -24.90 -4.82 0.38
N MET A 85 -25.35 -4.24 -0.72
CA MET A 85 -26.71 -3.72 -0.87
C MET A 85 -27.69 -4.84 -1.25
N LYS A 86 -29.00 -4.59 -1.09
CA LYS A 86 -30.05 -5.58 -1.41
C LYS A 86 -30.13 -5.98 -2.88
N ASP A 87 -29.70 -5.09 -3.77
CA ASP A 87 -29.63 -5.31 -5.22
C ASP A 87 -28.29 -5.94 -5.65
N ASN A 88 -27.49 -6.42 -4.70
CA ASN A 88 -26.13 -6.94 -4.86
C ASN A 88 -25.10 -5.93 -5.36
N SER A 89 -25.45 -4.64 -5.45
CA SER A 89 -24.44 -3.61 -5.67
C SER A 89 -23.53 -3.49 -4.45
N MET A 90 -22.27 -3.11 -4.71
CA MET A 90 -21.23 -3.10 -3.69
C MET A 90 -20.76 -1.69 -3.37
N GLY A 91 -20.50 -1.46 -2.10
CA GLY A 91 -19.75 -0.32 -1.58
C GLY A 91 -18.63 -0.77 -0.67
N TYR A 92 -18.05 0.18 0.05
CA TYR A 92 -16.99 -0.07 1.02
C TYR A 92 -17.11 0.87 2.20
N LEU A 93 -16.61 0.40 3.34
CA LEU A 93 -16.34 1.20 4.52
C LEU A 93 -14.91 0.90 4.96
N ILE A 94 -14.12 1.95 5.12
CA ILE A 94 -12.78 1.91 5.72
C ILE A 94 -12.81 2.92 6.86
N ASP A 95 -12.56 2.47 8.08
CA ASP A 95 -12.51 3.28 9.29
C ASP A 95 -11.13 3.17 9.92
N VAL A 96 -10.55 4.32 10.26
CA VAL A 96 -9.27 4.42 10.96
C VAL A 96 -9.49 5.20 12.24
N ARG A 97 -9.35 4.52 13.36
CA ARG A 97 -9.39 5.11 14.69
C ARG A 97 -7.99 5.51 15.13
N SER A 98 -7.83 6.79 15.43
CA SER A 98 -6.59 7.37 15.91
C SER A 98 -6.35 7.09 17.39
N PRO A 99 -5.10 7.17 17.90
CA PRO A 99 -4.77 6.93 19.30
C PRO A 99 -5.54 7.80 20.30
N ASP A 100 -5.97 9.00 19.89
CA ASP A 100 -6.76 9.92 20.71
C ASP A 100 -8.26 9.59 20.75
N GLY A 101 -8.68 8.55 20.03
CA GLY A 101 -10.06 8.10 19.89
C GLY A 101 -10.86 8.79 18.80
N SER A 102 -10.28 9.71 18.03
CA SER A 102 -10.92 10.25 16.81
C SER A 102 -10.97 9.20 15.70
N HIS A 103 -11.89 9.36 14.74
CA HIS A 103 -12.03 8.47 13.59
C HIS A 103 -11.93 9.24 12.28
N PHE A 104 -11.33 8.59 11.29
CA PHE A 104 -11.29 9.01 9.91
C PHE A 104 -11.75 7.85 9.03
N ALA A 105 -12.82 8.04 8.28
CA ALA A 105 -13.40 6.96 7.48
C ALA A 105 -13.68 7.38 6.04
N PHE A 106 -13.52 6.41 5.13
CA PHE A 106 -14.05 6.47 3.78
C PHE A 106 -15.30 5.60 3.70
N VAL A 107 -16.36 6.18 3.14
CA VAL A 107 -17.59 5.48 2.76
C VAL A 107 -17.78 5.68 1.27
N GLY A 108 -18.05 4.62 0.52
CA GLY A 108 -18.38 4.73 -0.89
C GLY A 108 -19.24 3.57 -1.38
N GLY A 109 -19.90 3.76 -2.51
CA GLY A 109 -20.85 2.81 -3.10
C GLY A 109 -22.11 3.51 -3.64
N PRO A 110 -23.17 2.75 -3.96
CA PRO A 110 -24.45 3.27 -4.47
C PRO A 110 -25.19 4.26 -3.55
N GLY A 111 -24.80 4.34 -2.28
CA GLY A 111 -25.32 5.30 -1.29
C GLY A 111 -24.56 6.63 -1.30
N LYS A 112 -24.19 7.12 -0.11
CA LYS A 112 -23.31 8.29 0.04
C LYS A 112 -21.86 7.88 -0.21
N ASP A 113 -21.14 8.71 -0.97
CA ASP A 113 -19.70 8.60 -1.19
C ASP A 113 -19.04 9.81 -0.54
N GLY A 114 -18.29 9.61 0.54
CA GLY A 114 -17.69 10.71 1.31
C GLY A 114 -16.60 10.31 2.30
N VAL A 115 -15.93 11.33 2.84
CA VAL A 115 -15.06 11.19 4.01
C VAL A 115 -15.88 11.53 5.23
N VAL A 116 -15.76 10.72 6.27
CA VAL A 116 -16.35 10.97 7.58
C VAL A 116 -15.23 11.21 8.57
N LYS A 117 -15.29 12.33 9.29
CA LYS A 117 -14.35 12.66 10.36
C LYS A 117 -15.14 12.72 11.65
N LEU A 118 -14.73 11.98 12.68
CA LEU A 118 -15.30 12.08 14.02
C LEU A 118 -14.22 12.50 15.00
N THR A 119 -14.46 13.56 15.76
CA THR A 119 -13.56 13.93 16.86
C THR A 119 -13.76 12.97 18.03
N LYS A 120 -12.79 12.95 18.96
CA LYS A 120 -12.91 12.19 20.22
C LYS A 120 -14.15 12.54 21.07
N ASN A 121 -14.77 13.69 20.81
CA ASN A 121 -15.98 14.16 21.49
C ASN A 121 -17.27 13.76 20.74
N GLY A 122 -17.17 13.00 19.64
CA GLY A 122 -18.31 12.58 18.83
C GLY A 122 -18.81 13.63 17.85
N GLU A 123 -18.11 14.75 17.65
CA GLU A 123 -18.43 15.71 16.58
C GLU A 123 -18.07 15.07 15.24
N ARG A 124 -19.08 14.84 14.41
CA ARG A 124 -18.95 14.23 13.09
C ARG A 124 -19.09 15.28 12.01
N THR A 125 -18.17 15.26 11.04
CA THR A 125 -18.26 15.99 9.78
C THR A 125 -18.26 15.01 8.62
N PHE A 126 -19.23 15.15 7.71
CA PHE A 126 -19.26 14.44 6.43
C PHE A 126 -18.83 15.37 5.30
N VAL A 127 -17.84 14.96 4.52
CA VAL A 127 -17.36 15.67 3.33
C VAL A 127 -17.70 14.81 2.11
N PRO A 128 -18.69 15.19 1.28
CA PRO A 128 -19.06 14.42 0.10
C PRO A 128 -17.91 14.33 -0.90
N SER A 129 -17.84 13.22 -1.63
CA SER A 129 -17.04 13.16 -2.85
C SER A 129 -17.57 14.19 -3.86
N PRO A 130 -16.70 14.87 -4.61
CA PRO A 130 -17.15 15.66 -5.74
C PRO A 130 -17.92 14.78 -6.73
N PRO A 131 -18.92 15.33 -7.44
CA PRO A 131 -19.66 14.59 -8.46
C PRO A 131 -18.72 13.96 -9.49
N ASP A 132 -19.13 12.86 -10.10
CA ASP A 132 -18.36 12.30 -11.20
C ASP A 132 -18.48 13.23 -12.40
N ASP A 133 -17.34 13.62 -12.94
CA ASP A 133 -17.31 14.35 -14.19
C ASP A 133 -17.11 13.29 -15.29
N ASP A 134 -17.95 13.29 -16.33
CA ASP A 134 -17.90 12.37 -17.50
C ASP A 134 -16.64 12.53 -18.38
N GLU A 135 -15.51 12.93 -17.80
CA GLU A 135 -14.31 13.22 -18.56
C GLU A 135 -13.62 11.92 -19.03
N PRO A 136 -13.16 11.88 -20.29
CA PRO A 136 -12.47 10.72 -20.83
C PRO A 136 -11.20 10.41 -20.02
N LEU A 137 -10.89 9.11 -19.90
CA LEU A 137 -9.60 8.62 -19.41
C LEU A 137 -8.45 9.33 -20.13
N ARG A 138 -7.68 10.15 -19.41
CA ARG A 138 -6.55 10.94 -19.95
C ARG A 138 -5.24 10.20 -19.76
N ASP A 139 -4.17 10.67 -20.42
CA ASP A 139 -2.82 10.11 -20.26
C ASP A 139 -2.25 10.41 -18.86
N ASP A 140 -2.53 9.51 -17.92
CA ASP A 140 -2.11 9.49 -16.52
C ASP A 140 -0.92 8.54 -16.30
N VAL A 141 -0.31 8.02 -17.36
CA VAL A 141 0.85 7.13 -17.27
C VAL A 141 2.11 7.82 -17.79
N VAL A 142 3.26 7.42 -17.29
CA VAL A 142 4.55 7.63 -17.95
C VAL A 142 5.27 6.28 -18.04
N GLU A 143 5.42 5.76 -19.25
CA GLU A 143 6.07 4.47 -19.49
C GLU A 143 7.60 4.57 -19.33
N GLY A 144 8.21 3.55 -18.71
CA GLY A 144 9.67 3.37 -18.69
C GLY A 144 10.49 4.44 -17.94
N GLY A 145 9.83 5.38 -17.24
CA GLY A 145 10.48 6.57 -16.67
C GLY A 145 11.46 6.31 -15.51
N GLU A 146 11.44 5.14 -14.88
CA GLU A 146 12.34 4.79 -13.76
C GLU A 146 13.18 3.51 -13.96
N GLU A 147 12.98 2.77 -15.05
CA GLU A 147 13.58 1.44 -15.25
C GLU A 147 15.10 1.45 -15.52
N GLY A 148 15.73 2.63 -15.62
CA GLY A 148 17.16 2.76 -15.91
C GLY A 148 18.13 2.24 -14.82
N GLU A 149 17.68 1.92 -13.60
CA GLU A 149 18.60 1.67 -12.47
C GLU A 149 18.24 0.51 -11.53
N VAL A 150 17.24 -0.33 -11.82
CA VAL A 150 17.04 -1.56 -11.03
C VAL A 150 17.97 -2.64 -11.58
N LYS A 151 19.26 -2.58 -11.21
CA LYS A 151 20.13 -3.75 -11.33
C LYS A 151 19.59 -4.80 -10.36
N PHE A 152 18.89 -5.79 -10.87
CA PHE A 152 18.68 -7.04 -10.14
C PHE A 152 20.06 -7.53 -9.70
N SER A 153 20.35 -7.42 -8.40
CA SER A 153 21.42 -8.20 -7.82
C SER A 153 20.97 -9.64 -7.90
N THR A 154 21.38 -10.33 -8.97
CA THR A 154 21.48 -11.78 -8.99
C THR A 154 22.62 -12.15 -8.05
N SER A 155 22.42 -11.99 -6.74
CA SER A 155 23.16 -12.77 -5.78
C SER A 155 22.35 -14.05 -5.57
N PRO A 156 22.69 -15.15 -6.25
CA PRO A 156 22.30 -16.46 -5.72
C PRO A 156 22.97 -16.59 -4.36
N GLU A 157 22.27 -17.18 -3.38
CA GLU A 157 22.75 -17.34 -1.99
C GLU A 157 22.63 -16.05 -1.16
N ASP A 158 21.42 -15.77 -0.67
CA ASP A 158 21.16 -15.67 0.78
C ASP A 158 19.73 -15.16 1.04
N LYS A 159 18.71 -15.92 0.65
CA LYS A 159 17.33 -15.70 1.10
C LYS A 159 16.58 -17.02 1.10
N THR A 160 16.52 -17.66 2.26
CA THR A 160 15.39 -18.53 2.63
C THR A 160 14.13 -17.67 2.85
N VAL A 161 13.75 -16.85 1.86
CA VAL A 161 12.40 -16.28 1.82
C VAL A 161 11.51 -17.42 1.38
N SER A 162 10.79 -17.99 2.34
CA SER A 162 9.75 -18.97 2.05
C SER A 162 8.80 -18.37 1.01
N PRO A 163 8.56 -19.03 -0.14
CA PRO A 163 7.66 -18.54 -1.20
C PRO A 163 6.19 -18.44 -0.78
N ARG A 164 5.89 -18.57 0.52
CA ARG A 164 4.55 -18.52 1.13
C ARG A 164 4.39 -17.41 2.18
N ALA A 165 5.43 -16.64 2.49
CA ALA A 165 5.29 -15.52 3.42
C ALA A 165 4.59 -14.33 2.72
N PRO A 166 3.63 -13.64 3.37
CA PRO A 166 3.03 -12.44 2.84
C PRO A 166 4.09 -11.37 2.53
N VAL A 167 3.94 -10.69 1.38
CA VAL A 167 4.79 -9.59 0.93
C VAL A 167 4.18 -8.27 1.40
N VAL A 168 4.96 -7.51 2.17
CA VAL A 168 4.60 -6.16 2.61
C VAL A 168 5.36 -5.16 1.75
N ILE A 169 4.65 -4.17 1.21
CA ILE A 169 5.20 -3.07 0.43
C ILE A 169 5.07 -1.79 1.25
N ASP A 170 6.20 -1.18 1.61
CA ASP A 170 6.23 -0.01 2.48
C ASP A 170 6.04 1.29 1.68
N VAL A 171 5.18 2.20 2.15
CA VAL A 171 4.80 3.41 1.41
C VAL A 171 5.16 4.68 2.18
N LEU A 172 5.90 5.57 1.53
CA LEU A 172 6.06 6.97 1.95
C LEU A 172 4.88 7.76 1.42
N ALA A 173 4.00 8.20 2.32
CA ALA A 173 2.86 9.06 2.00
C ALA A 173 3.29 10.54 2.13
N VAL A 174 3.45 11.22 1.00
CA VAL A 174 3.82 12.63 0.95
C VAL A 174 2.55 13.45 0.71
N TYR A 175 2.31 14.48 1.51
CA TYR A 175 1.18 15.41 1.34
C TYR A 175 1.71 16.77 0.93
N ALA A 176 1.29 17.27 -0.24
CA ALA A 176 1.49 18.67 -0.57
C ALA A 176 0.69 19.55 0.39
N ARG A 177 1.13 20.79 0.59
CA ARG A 177 0.44 21.75 1.46
C ARG A 177 -1.02 21.97 1.06
N SER A 178 -1.33 21.90 -0.24
CA SER A 178 -2.71 21.93 -0.73
C SER A 178 -3.56 20.79 -0.16
N ALA A 179 -3.05 19.54 -0.19
CA ALA A 179 -3.76 18.40 0.40
C ALA A 179 -4.01 18.58 1.91
N VAL A 180 -3.01 19.07 2.64
CA VAL A 180 -3.12 19.32 4.09
C VAL A 180 -4.20 20.36 4.39
N ASN A 181 -4.32 21.39 3.56
CA ASN A 181 -5.29 22.48 3.74
C ASN A 181 -6.69 22.12 3.22
N SER A 182 -6.85 20.97 2.56
CA SER A 182 -8.15 20.52 2.04
C SER A 182 -9.10 20.11 3.16
N LEU A 183 -10.40 20.27 2.93
CA LEU A 183 -11.45 19.78 3.84
C LEU A 183 -11.44 18.25 3.97
N VAL A 184 -10.82 17.54 3.05
CA VAL A 184 -10.77 16.08 3.01
C VAL A 184 -9.80 15.53 4.05
N VAL A 185 -8.62 16.15 4.21
CA VAL A 185 -7.55 15.65 5.08
C VAL A 185 -7.55 16.37 6.43
N ASP A 186 -7.32 17.69 6.42
CA ASP A 186 -7.41 18.73 7.50
C ASP A 186 -6.75 18.45 8.88
N ARG A 187 -6.66 17.22 9.40
CA ARG A 187 -6.36 16.98 10.83
C ARG A 187 -5.46 15.80 11.16
N ASP A 188 -5.59 14.69 10.45
CA ASP A 188 -4.81 13.48 10.74
C ASP A 188 -4.30 12.82 9.47
N LEU A 189 -3.08 13.20 9.08
CA LEU A 189 -2.41 12.66 7.90
C LEU A 189 -2.14 11.16 8.02
N ASN A 190 -1.90 10.67 9.24
CA ASN A 190 -1.61 9.26 9.48
C ASN A 190 -2.86 8.41 9.33
N ALA A 191 -4.02 8.93 9.76
CA ALA A 191 -5.30 8.27 9.56
C ALA A 191 -5.72 8.29 8.09
N ASP A 192 -5.63 9.43 7.38
CA ASP A 192 -5.92 9.50 5.94
C ASP A 192 -4.99 8.59 5.13
N ALA A 193 -3.67 8.60 5.40
CA ALA A 193 -2.73 7.75 4.68
C ALA A 193 -3.06 6.26 4.86
N ARG A 194 -3.37 5.83 6.10
CA ARG A 194 -3.80 4.45 6.37
C ARG A 194 -5.10 4.09 5.66
N ALA A 195 -6.09 4.98 5.68
CA ALA A 195 -7.34 4.77 4.98
C ALA A 195 -7.11 4.62 3.46
N ARG A 196 -6.20 5.40 2.87
CA ARG A 196 -5.83 5.30 1.45
C ARG A 196 -5.09 4.02 1.12
N LEU A 197 -4.08 3.65 1.90
CA LEU A 197 -3.39 2.37 1.75
C LEU A 197 -4.40 1.21 1.83
N GLU A 198 -5.37 1.33 2.73
CA GLU A 198 -6.39 0.32 2.90
C GLU A 198 -7.36 0.21 1.73
N THR A 199 -7.53 1.25 0.90
CA THR A 199 -8.26 1.11 -0.38
C THR A 199 -7.59 0.11 -1.33
N VAL A 200 -6.25 0.09 -1.35
CA VAL A 200 -5.46 -0.87 -2.15
C VAL A 200 -5.56 -2.25 -1.52
N ASN A 201 -5.35 -2.36 -0.22
CA ASN A 201 -5.41 -3.65 0.49
C ASN A 201 -6.80 -4.30 0.38
N LEU A 202 -7.86 -3.51 0.51
CA LEU A 202 -9.22 -3.97 0.28
C LEU A 202 -9.38 -4.44 -1.17
N SER A 203 -8.89 -3.67 -2.14
CA SER A 203 -8.91 -4.07 -3.56
C SER A 203 -8.16 -5.38 -3.84
N LEU A 204 -7.04 -5.62 -3.16
CA LEU A 204 -6.28 -6.87 -3.25
C LEU A 204 -7.06 -8.05 -2.67
N ARG A 205 -7.63 -7.91 -1.47
CA ARG A 205 -8.44 -8.98 -0.84
C ARG A 205 -9.69 -9.30 -1.65
N ASN A 206 -10.33 -8.27 -2.18
CA ASN A 206 -11.46 -8.35 -3.10
C ASN A 206 -11.09 -9.08 -4.41
N ALA A 207 -9.85 -8.93 -4.87
CA ALA A 207 -9.24 -9.69 -5.97
C ALA A 207 -8.68 -11.07 -5.56
N ARG A 208 -8.89 -11.50 -4.31
CA ARG A 208 -8.37 -12.75 -3.70
C ARG A 208 -6.85 -12.84 -3.65
N ILE A 209 -6.18 -11.70 -3.56
CA ILE A 209 -4.73 -11.58 -3.41
C ILE A 209 -4.44 -11.30 -1.93
N ASN A 210 -4.25 -12.37 -1.16
CA ASN A 210 -4.16 -12.29 0.31
C ASN A 210 -2.72 -12.26 0.84
N ASP A 211 -1.73 -12.46 -0.04
CA ASP A 211 -0.31 -12.54 0.31
C ASP A 211 0.46 -11.26 -0.06
N ILE A 212 -0.25 -10.16 -0.33
CA ILE A 212 0.33 -8.84 -0.64
C ILE A 212 -0.43 -7.79 0.17
N SER A 213 0.30 -6.85 0.78
CA SER A 213 -0.30 -5.70 1.46
C SER A 213 0.61 -4.48 1.41
N LEU A 214 0.01 -3.29 1.39
CA LEU A 214 0.70 -2.03 1.61
C LEU A 214 0.69 -1.67 3.10
N ARG A 215 1.81 -1.12 3.57
CA ARG A 215 1.97 -0.60 4.93
C ARG A 215 2.52 0.81 4.87
N LEU A 216 2.06 1.68 5.77
CA LEU A 216 2.57 3.03 5.87
C LEU A 216 3.96 3.01 6.52
N ALA A 217 4.98 3.49 5.81
CA ALA A 217 6.30 3.70 6.38
C ALA A 217 6.37 5.03 7.14
N LYS A 218 5.94 6.11 6.48
CA LYS A 218 5.96 7.46 7.05
C LYS A 218 5.05 8.43 6.29
N THR A 219 4.48 9.39 7.00
CA THR A 219 3.86 10.59 6.40
C THR A 219 4.84 11.76 6.38
N VAL A 220 4.92 12.47 5.26
CA VAL A 220 5.73 13.69 5.11
C VAL A 220 4.87 14.81 4.55
N ILE A 221 5.06 16.04 5.01
CA ILE A 221 4.47 17.22 4.40
C ILE A 221 5.51 17.85 3.48
N HIS A 222 5.10 18.16 2.26
CA HIS A 222 5.85 19.00 1.34
C HIS A 222 5.17 20.36 1.25
N GLU A 223 5.92 21.42 1.56
CA GLU A 223 5.37 22.77 1.73
C GLU A 223 4.83 23.38 0.43
N GLU A 224 5.31 22.94 -0.72
CA GLU A 224 4.83 23.44 -2.00
C GLU A 224 3.56 22.69 -2.43
N SER A 225 2.62 23.44 -3.02
CA SER A 225 1.42 22.89 -3.64
C SER A 225 1.76 22.40 -5.04
N LEU A 226 2.23 21.15 -5.13
CA LEU A 226 2.57 20.51 -6.38
C LEU A 226 1.32 20.17 -7.21
N LYS A 227 1.48 20.14 -8.53
CA LYS A 227 0.42 19.79 -9.48
C LYS A 227 0.55 18.35 -9.98
N VAL A 228 -0.54 17.78 -10.46
CA VAL A 228 -0.53 16.46 -11.10
C VAL A 228 0.00 16.60 -12.53
N THR A 229 1.32 16.54 -12.71
CA THR A 229 1.98 16.65 -14.03
C THR A 229 3.10 15.62 -14.18
N GLY A 230 3.46 15.30 -15.44
CA GLY A 230 4.63 14.45 -15.72
C GLY A 230 5.95 15.07 -15.24
N GLY A 231 6.08 16.40 -15.28
CA GLY A 231 7.24 17.10 -14.75
C GLY A 231 7.38 16.94 -13.23
N THR A 232 6.28 17.09 -12.50
CA THR A 232 6.25 16.81 -11.05
C THR A 232 6.61 15.37 -10.76
N LEU A 233 6.00 14.41 -11.48
CA LEU A 233 6.29 12.98 -11.32
C LEU A 233 7.80 12.68 -11.53
N GLY A 234 8.41 13.26 -12.56
CA GLY A 234 9.85 13.11 -12.84
C GLY A 234 10.78 13.70 -11.77
N GLN A 235 10.32 14.68 -10.99
CA GLN A 235 11.10 15.31 -9.92
C GLN A 235 10.99 14.58 -8.58
N MET A 236 9.95 13.75 -8.38
CA MET A 236 9.67 13.13 -7.08
C MET A 236 10.82 12.28 -6.53
N ARG A 237 11.59 11.62 -7.39
CA ARG A 237 12.79 10.87 -6.96
C ARG A 237 13.81 11.80 -6.30
N GLY A 238 14.07 12.97 -6.89
CA GLY A 238 14.98 13.96 -6.33
C GLY A 238 14.45 14.61 -5.05
N LEU A 239 13.14 14.88 -5.00
CA LEU A 239 12.49 15.53 -3.86
C LEU A 239 12.37 14.62 -2.64
N PHE A 240 12.01 13.34 -2.85
CA PHE A 240 11.58 12.45 -1.78
C PHE A 240 12.40 11.16 -1.66
N GLY A 241 13.33 10.88 -2.59
CA GLY A 241 14.11 9.64 -2.59
C GLY A 241 14.93 9.45 -1.31
N LYS A 242 15.51 10.52 -0.74
CA LYS A 242 16.19 10.44 0.55
C LYS A 242 15.23 10.06 1.69
N ALA A 243 14.08 10.72 1.76
CA ALA A 243 13.08 10.41 2.79
C ALA A 243 12.54 8.98 2.66
N ALA A 244 12.34 8.50 1.42
CA ALA A 244 11.93 7.12 1.17
C ALA A 244 12.98 6.13 1.71
N LYS A 245 14.25 6.34 1.36
CA LYS A 245 15.37 5.52 1.83
C LYS A 245 15.54 5.56 3.35
N ASP A 246 15.52 6.74 3.96
CA ASP A 246 15.70 6.91 5.41
C ASP A 246 14.59 6.20 6.22
N ASN A 247 13.41 6.02 5.64
CA ASN A 247 12.26 5.38 6.28
C ASN A 247 11.98 3.97 5.74
N GLY A 248 12.84 3.40 4.89
CA GLY A 248 12.66 2.06 4.32
C GLY A 248 11.39 1.92 3.49
N ALA A 249 10.96 2.98 2.81
CA ALA A 249 9.76 2.96 2.00
C ALA A 249 10.06 2.45 0.59
N ASP A 250 9.36 1.43 0.13
CA ASP A 250 9.43 0.94 -1.23
C ASP A 250 8.77 1.89 -2.25
N LEU A 251 7.62 2.46 -1.93
CA LEU A 251 6.86 3.35 -2.81
C LEU A 251 6.83 4.80 -2.29
N ILE A 252 6.68 5.74 -3.22
CA ILE A 252 6.48 7.17 -2.92
C ILE A 252 5.14 7.59 -3.52
N ALA A 253 4.17 7.91 -2.66
CA ALA A 253 2.85 8.37 -3.05
C ALA A 253 2.68 9.85 -2.65
N LEU A 254 2.52 10.73 -3.64
CA LEU A 254 2.22 12.15 -3.40
C LEU A 254 0.71 12.40 -3.46
N PHE A 255 0.18 12.98 -2.40
CA PHE A 255 -1.19 13.41 -2.26
C PHE A 255 -1.27 14.93 -2.41
N VAL A 256 -2.12 15.38 -3.35
CA VAL A 256 -2.35 16.80 -3.62
C VAL A 256 -3.84 17.10 -3.51
N GLU A 257 -4.22 18.29 -3.03
CA GLU A 257 -5.53 18.81 -3.37
C GLU A 257 -5.42 19.29 -4.81
N THR A 258 -6.23 18.70 -5.70
CA THR A 258 -6.32 19.19 -7.08
C THR A 258 -6.72 20.65 -7.01
N ASP A 259 -5.90 21.54 -7.58
CA ASP A 259 -6.35 22.90 -7.81
C ASP A 259 -7.65 22.80 -8.62
N SER A 260 -8.69 23.39 -8.06
CA SER A 260 -10.01 23.51 -8.67
C SER A 260 -9.91 24.41 -9.91
N TYR A 261 -9.26 23.90 -10.94
CA TYR A 261 -9.37 24.35 -12.32
C TYR A 261 -9.39 23.08 -13.18
N VAL A 262 -10.53 22.41 -13.08
CA VAL A 262 -11.03 21.41 -14.02
C VAL A 262 -11.19 22.01 -15.43
N CYS A 263 -11.07 23.34 -15.59
CA CYS A 263 -10.88 23.89 -16.93
C CYS A 263 -9.42 23.64 -17.37
N CYS A 264 -9.25 23.00 -18.53
CA CYS A 264 -7.98 22.79 -19.25
C CYS A 264 -7.23 21.46 -19.06
N GLY A 265 -7.89 20.34 -18.80
CA GLY A 265 -7.35 19.07 -19.32
C GLY A 265 -6.35 18.29 -18.43
N TYR A 266 -6.15 18.65 -17.16
CA TYR A 266 -5.17 17.96 -16.30
C TYR A 266 -5.69 16.62 -15.74
N PRO A 267 -4.83 15.60 -15.61
CA PRO A 267 -5.21 14.32 -14.99
C PRO A 267 -5.31 14.47 -13.46
N ARG A 268 -6.16 13.65 -12.82
CA ARG A 268 -6.41 13.73 -11.35
C ARG A 268 -5.45 12.86 -10.54
N GLY A 269 -4.76 11.94 -11.21
CA GLY A 269 -3.61 11.20 -10.72
C GLY A 269 -2.64 10.98 -11.88
N LYS A 270 -1.41 10.58 -11.56
CA LYS A 270 -0.42 10.16 -12.57
C LYS A 270 0.63 9.26 -11.92
N ALA A 271 1.09 8.25 -12.63
CA ALA A 271 2.06 7.28 -12.12
C ALA A 271 3.05 6.80 -13.19
N PHE A 272 4.21 6.32 -12.74
CA PHE A 272 5.08 5.53 -13.59
C PHE A 272 4.54 4.12 -13.76
N MET A 273 4.65 3.57 -14.97
CA MET A 273 4.22 2.21 -15.30
C MET A 273 5.32 1.44 -16.07
N PRO A 274 5.82 0.33 -15.50
CA PRO A 274 5.86 0.08 -14.05
C PRO A 274 6.75 1.12 -13.35
N GLY A 275 6.62 1.25 -12.02
CA GLY A 275 7.46 2.17 -11.24
C GLY A 275 7.17 2.13 -9.75
N ARG A 276 7.76 3.06 -8.98
CA ARG A 276 7.54 3.18 -7.52
C ARG A 276 6.90 4.49 -7.08
N ILE A 277 6.57 5.37 -8.03
CA ILE A 277 6.15 6.75 -7.77
C ILE A 277 4.78 7.01 -8.39
N SER A 278 3.89 7.60 -7.60
CA SER A 278 2.56 8.04 -8.03
C SER A 278 2.14 9.36 -7.39
N ILE A 279 1.24 10.07 -8.06
CA ILE A 279 0.58 11.29 -7.60
C ILE A 279 -0.92 11.04 -7.63
N SER A 280 -1.65 11.36 -6.56
CA SER A 280 -3.09 11.20 -6.49
C SER A 280 -3.77 12.41 -5.85
N SER A 281 -4.90 12.83 -6.40
CA SER A 281 -5.77 13.80 -5.75
C SER A 281 -6.34 13.24 -4.44
N VAL A 282 -6.37 14.05 -3.38
CA VAL A 282 -7.06 13.67 -2.15
C VAL A 282 -8.58 13.64 -2.30
N ALA A 283 -9.13 14.40 -3.26
CA ALA A 283 -10.57 14.60 -3.41
C ALA A 283 -11.34 13.35 -3.84
N ARG A 284 -10.70 12.39 -4.53
CA ARG A 284 -11.35 11.16 -5.00
C ARG A 284 -10.54 9.94 -4.55
N ARG A 285 -11.15 9.06 -3.73
CA ARG A 285 -10.44 7.95 -3.06
C ARG A 285 -10.04 6.83 -4.01
N TRP A 286 -10.77 6.63 -5.10
CA TRP A 286 -10.48 5.60 -6.10
C TRP A 286 -9.23 5.90 -6.94
N ILE A 287 -8.71 7.14 -6.95
CA ILE A 287 -7.52 7.50 -7.73
C ILE A 287 -6.29 6.77 -7.18
N PHE A 288 -6.09 6.76 -5.87
CA PHE A 288 -4.90 6.13 -5.29
C PHE A 288 -4.74 4.64 -5.68
N PRO A 289 -5.75 3.77 -5.55
CA PRO A 289 -5.62 2.38 -6.00
C PRO A 289 -5.48 2.25 -7.52
N HIS A 290 -5.99 3.21 -8.29
CA HIS A 290 -5.74 3.28 -9.74
C HIS A 290 -4.26 3.51 -10.03
N GLU A 291 -3.66 4.55 -9.45
CA GLU A 291 -2.25 4.92 -9.67
C GLU A 291 -1.27 3.86 -9.15
N ILE A 292 -1.59 3.22 -8.02
CA ILE A 292 -0.80 2.09 -7.53
C ILE A 292 -0.86 0.90 -8.50
N GLY A 293 -2.01 0.65 -9.14
CA GLY A 293 -2.09 -0.37 -10.17
C GLY A 293 -1.26 -0.04 -11.42
N HIS A 294 -1.07 1.24 -11.75
CA HIS A 294 -0.07 1.65 -12.76
C HIS A 294 1.36 1.35 -12.29
N ASN A 295 1.72 1.65 -11.04
CA ASN A 295 3.04 1.31 -10.50
C ASN A 295 3.35 -0.20 -10.59
N VAL A 296 2.34 -1.04 -10.43
CA VAL A 296 2.46 -2.50 -10.61
C VAL A 296 2.69 -2.88 -12.08
N GLY A 297 2.17 -2.12 -13.04
CA GLY A 297 2.29 -2.37 -14.48
C GLY A 297 0.95 -2.59 -15.20
N GLY A 298 -0.15 -2.13 -14.60
CA GLY A 298 -1.50 -2.16 -15.17
C GLY A 298 -1.79 -0.96 -16.06
N LEU A 299 -2.65 -1.17 -17.07
CA LEU A 299 -3.20 -0.13 -17.95
C LEU A 299 -4.72 0.01 -17.73
N HIS A 300 -5.35 1.03 -18.33
CA HIS A 300 -6.81 1.23 -18.29
C HIS A 300 -7.62 0.09 -18.94
N CYS A 301 -8.95 0.21 -19.10
CA CYS A 301 -9.79 -0.82 -19.75
C CYS A 301 -9.96 -0.71 -21.27
N ALA A 302 -9.58 0.39 -21.92
CA ALA A 302 -9.97 0.64 -23.31
C ALA A 302 -8.97 0.07 -24.34
N GLY A 303 -9.31 -1.00 -25.07
CA GLY A 303 -8.46 -1.57 -26.13
C GLY A 303 -7.66 -2.79 -25.66
N ASP A 304 -6.39 -2.91 -26.06
CA ASP A 304 -5.40 -3.93 -25.65
C ASP A 304 -4.89 -3.77 -24.20
N ARG A 305 -5.71 -3.16 -23.34
CA ARG A 305 -5.32 -2.67 -22.02
C ARG A 305 -5.81 -3.58 -20.88
N ARG A 306 -5.20 -3.46 -19.69
CA ARG A 306 -5.27 -4.47 -18.61
C ARG A 306 -6.35 -4.27 -17.54
N GLY A 307 -7.22 -3.27 -17.69
CA GLY A 307 -8.39 -3.05 -16.84
C GLY A 307 -9.61 -3.85 -17.30
N TYR A 308 -10.56 -4.12 -16.40
CA TYR A 308 -11.82 -4.79 -16.73
C TYR A 308 -13.00 -3.82 -16.58
N ALA A 309 -13.84 -3.73 -17.61
CA ALA A 309 -15.11 -3.02 -17.56
C ALA A 309 -16.14 -3.78 -18.42
N ASN A 310 -17.29 -4.16 -17.83
CA ASN A 310 -18.33 -4.93 -18.53
C ASN A 310 -19.67 -4.17 -18.66
N GLY A 311 -19.65 -2.86 -18.46
CA GLY A 311 -20.84 -2.01 -18.46
C GLY A 311 -21.62 -1.99 -17.14
N TYR A 312 -21.36 -2.93 -16.22
CA TYR A 312 -22.01 -3.02 -14.90
C TYR A 312 -21.01 -2.88 -13.73
N MET A 313 -19.81 -3.45 -13.89
CA MET A 313 -18.70 -3.40 -12.95
C MET A 313 -17.45 -2.90 -13.66
N LYS A 314 -16.60 -2.18 -12.90
CA LYS A 314 -15.31 -1.67 -13.34
C LYS A 314 -14.26 -2.17 -12.33
N SER A 315 -13.01 -2.36 -12.72
CA SER A 315 -11.90 -2.54 -11.75
C SER A 315 -11.25 -1.21 -11.41
N ALA A 316 -10.32 -1.18 -10.45
CA ALA A 316 -9.58 0.02 -10.04
C ALA A 316 -8.93 0.73 -11.26
N GLN A 317 -8.46 -0.04 -12.26
CA GLN A 317 -7.90 0.44 -13.53
C GLN A 317 -8.92 1.12 -14.45
N CYS A 318 -10.20 1.05 -14.09
CA CYS A 318 -11.33 1.60 -14.80
C CYS A 318 -12.07 2.67 -13.99
N LEU A 319 -11.39 3.26 -13.01
CA LEU A 319 -11.94 4.29 -12.11
C LEU A 319 -13.11 3.76 -11.27
N ASP A 320 -13.03 2.49 -10.88
CA ASP A 320 -14.05 1.85 -10.07
C ASP A 320 -14.09 2.36 -8.64
N LYS A 321 -15.30 2.35 -8.08
CA LYS A 321 -15.60 2.75 -6.70
C LYS A 321 -15.86 1.57 -5.77
N GLN A 322 -15.86 0.34 -6.27
CA GLN A 322 -16.13 -0.89 -5.50
C GLN A 322 -14.84 -1.51 -4.93
N MET A 323 -13.68 -0.89 -5.17
CA MET A 323 -12.37 -1.29 -4.65
C MET A 323 -12.03 -2.74 -5.02
N TYR A 324 -11.76 -3.00 -6.30
CA TYR A 324 -11.40 -4.33 -6.82
C TYR A 324 -10.36 -4.26 -7.95
N TYR A 325 -9.42 -5.21 -8.01
CA TYR A 325 -8.52 -5.40 -9.16
C TYR A 325 -8.97 -6.56 -10.05
N SER A 326 -8.93 -6.37 -11.38
CA SER A 326 -9.34 -7.40 -12.35
C SER A 326 -8.58 -8.72 -12.20
N GLY A 327 -9.27 -9.84 -12.42
CA GLY A 327 -8.68 -11.17 -12.32
C GLY A 327 -9.58 -12.28 -12.87
N LEU A 328 -9.05 -13.50 -12.89
CA LEU A 328 -9.74 -14.69 -13.43
C LEU A 328 -10.71 -15.35 -12.47
N ILE A 329 -10.88 -14.78 -11.27
CA ILE A 329 -11.79 -15.27 -10.25
C ILE A 329 -12.75 -14.14 -9.93
N GLY A 330 -14.04 -14.45 -9.98
CA GLY A 330 -15.08 -13.57 -9.45
C GLY A 330 -14.90 -13.37 -7.95
N TRP A 331 -15.57 -12.36 -7.43
CA TRP A 331 -15.51 -12.04 -6.00
C TRP A 331 -15.91 -13.22 -5.12
N GLU A 332 -17.06 -13.83 -5.39
CA GLU A 332 -17.57 -15.06 -4.78
C GLU A 332 -17.56 -16.26 -5.74
N PRO A 333 -17.59 -17.50 -5.22
CA PRO A 333 -17.82 -18.67 -6.04
C PRO A 333 -19.16 -18.55 -6.79
N GLY A 334 -19.12 -18.49 -8.12
CA GLY A 334 -20.30 -18.32 -8.97
C GLY A 334 -20.47 -16.93 -9.56
N ASP A 335 -19.72 -15.93 -9.08
CA ASP A 335 -19.69 -14.61 -9.72
C ASP A 335 -19.03 -14.67 -11.10
N PRO A 336 -19.47 -13.83 -12.05
CA PRO A 336 -18.82 -13.75 -13.34
C PRO A 336 -17.34 -13.37 -13.17
N VAL A 337 -16.49 -13.96 -14.00
CA VAL A 337 -15.08 -13.60 -14.07
C VAL A 337 -14.97 -12.11 -14.37
N GLN A 338 -14.24 -11.38 -13.52
CA GLN A 338 -14.08 -9.93 -13.61
C GLN A 338 -12.72 -9.58 -14.23
N GLY A 339 -12.43 -10.21 -15.36
CA GLY A 339 -11.16 -10.12 -16.07
C GLY A 339 -11.12 -10.99 -17.32
N ASN A 340 -9.98 -10.95 -18.00
CA ASN A 340 -9.64 -11.81 -19.13
C ASN A 340 -8.14 -12.12 -19.05
N TRP A 341 -7.77 -13.37 -19.29
CA TRP A 341 -6.40 -13.85 -19.12
C TRP A 341 -5.43 -13.22 -20.14
N ALA A 342 -5.95 -12.82 -21.31
CA ALA A 342 -5.16 -12.26 -22.40
C ALA A 342 -4.75 -10.81 -22.14
N ASP A 343 -5.69 -9.99 -21.67
CA ASP A 343 -5.52 -8.54 -21.52
C ASP A 343 -5.85 -8.06 -20.10
N ALA A 344 -7.00 -8.42 -19.50
CA ALA A 344 -7.48 -7.86 -18.24
C ALA A 344 -7.28 -8.73 -16.97
N ASP A 345 -6.03 -8.91 -16.52
CA ASP A 345 -5.68 -9.68 -15.31
C ASP A 345 -4.65 -8.96 -14.43
N MET A 346 -5.14 -8.03 -13.60
CA MET A 346 -4.31 -7.32 -12.61
C MET A 346 -3.89 -8.22 -11.45
N ALA A 347 -4.66 -9.25 -11.12
CA ALA A 347 -4.29 -10.21 -10.07
C ALA A 347 -2.99 -10.93 -10.40
N ARG A 348 -2.84 -11.43 -11.63
CA ARG A 348 -1.56 -11.97 -12.12
C ARG A 348 -0.46 -10.92 -12.05
N LYS A 349 -0.71 -9.68 -12.48
CA LYS A 349 0.30 -8.62 -12.47
C LYS A 349 0.81 -8.32 -11.08
N TRP A 350 -0.07 -8.22 -10.09
CA TRP A 350 0.31 -8.09 -8.69
C TRP A 350 1.19 -9.25 -8.22
N THR A 351 0.81 -10.49 -8.51
CA THR A 351 1.63 -11.66 -8.14
C THR A 351 3.00 -11.67 -8.81
N GLU A 352 3.09 -11.31 -10.09
CA GLU A 352 4.34 -11.23 -10.85
C GLU A 352 5.27 -10.12 -10.33
N GLN A 353 4.70 -9.01 -9.85
CA GLN A 353 5.44 -7.78 -9.59
C GLN A 353 5.68 -7.52 -8.10
N LYS A 354 5.06 -8.29 -7.20
CA LYS A 354 5.13 -8.08 -5.74
C LYS A 354 6.55 -7.96 -5.21
N TYR A 355 7.47 -8.81 -5.67
CA TYR A 355 8.86 -8.77 -5.22
C TYR A 355 9.61 -7.56 -5.77
N ARG A 356 9.31 -7.10 -6.99
CA ARG A 356 9.85 -5.83 -7.50
C ARG A 356 9.36 -4.68 -6.62
N MET A 357 8.04 -4.63 -6.39
CA MET A 357 7.40 -3.58 -5.61
C MET A 357 7.93 -3.51 -4.18
N ALA A 358 8.31 -4.64 -3.56
CA ALA A 358 8.86 -4.71 -2.19
C ALA A 358 10.41 -4.74 -2.13
N SER A 359 11.09 -4.43 -3.26
CA SER A 359 12.56 -4.49 -3.35
C SER A 359 13.22 -3.13 -3.59
N TYR A 360 12.43 -2.06 -3.63
CA TYR A 360 12.97 -0.73 -3.91
C TYR A 360 13.73 -0.18 -2.73
N GLU A 361 13.24 -0.41 -1.52
CA GLU A 361 14.01 -0.28 -0.28
C GLU A 361 13.70 -1.54 0.51
N PRO A 362 14.25 -2.71 0.09
CA PRO A 362 13.92 -3.97 0.73
C PRO A 362 14.10 -3.77 2.22
N PRO A 363 13.19 -4.28 3.07
CA PRO A 363 13.26 -4.03 4.50
C PRO A 363 14.69 -4.29 4.86
N TYR A 364 15.35 -3.25 5.40
CA TYR A 364 16.61 -3.43 6.10
C TYR A 364 16.40 -4.75 6.84
N PRO A 365 17.17 -5.83 6.60
CA PRO A 365 17.03 -6.97 7.49
C PRO A 365 17.14 -6.34 8.88
N PRO A 366 16.20 -6.62 9.81
CA PRO A 366 16.30 -6.05 11.14
C PRO A 366 17.74 -6.25 11.54
N LYS A 367 18.48 -5.16 11.81
CA LYS A 367 19.91 -5.25 12.14
C LYS A 367 20.00 -6.40 13.13
N PRO A 368 20.70 -7.51 12.81
CA PRO A 368 20.61 -8.69 13.63
C PRO A 368 20.92 -8.24 15.04
N GLN A 369 20.06 -8.60 15.99
CA GLN A 369 20.30 -8.19 17.38
C GLN A 369 21.69 -8.73 17.76
N PHE A 370 22.41 -8.05 18.65
CA PHE A 370 23.77 -8.44 19.01
C PHE A 370 23.91 -9.95 19.30
N GLN A 371 22.91 -10.51 19.97
CA GLN A 371 22.78 -11.94 20.30
C GLN A 371 22.61 -12.90 19.11
N GLU A 372 22.33 -12.38 17.92
CA GLU A 372 22.11 -13.14 16.69
C GLU A 372 23.33 -13.15 15.76
N LEU A 373 24.31 -12.27 16.00
CA LEU A 373 25.56 -12.14 15.25
C LEU A 373 26.59 -13.19 15.70
N ALA A 374 27.40 -13.71 14.78
CA ALA A 374 28.52 -14.61 15.09
C ALA A 374 29.82 -14.03 14.53
N PRO A 375 30.98 -14.20 15.20
CA PRO A 375 32.24 -13.76 14.62
C PRO A 375 32.55 -14.62 13.38
N GLU A 376 32.60 -13.99 12.22
CA GLU A 376 32.84 -14.67 10.95
C GLU A 376 34.34 -14.84 10.69
N ASN A 377 34.67 -15.69 9.72
CA ASN A 377 36.06 -15.92 9.28
C ASN A 377 37.01 -16.32 10.43
N PHE A 378 36.49 -17.01 11.45
CA PHE A 378 37.27 -17.47 12.59
C PHE A 378 38.34 -18.47 12.11
N LYS A 379 39.60 -18.12 12.37
CA LYS A 379 40.80 -18.87 11.98
C LYS A 379 41.72 -19.06 13.18
N GLY A 380 42.51 -20.12 13.14
CA GLY A 380 43.51 -20.44 14.15
C GLY A 380 44.73 -21.08 13.48
N ILE A 381 45.88 -20.43 13.57
CA ILE A 381 47.15 -20.91 13.00
C ILE A 381 47.97 -21.49 14.15
N PRO A 382 48.20 -22.82 14.19
CA PRO A 382 48.97 -23.45 15.26
C PRO A 382 50.47 -23.19 15.09
N GLY A 383 51.12 -22.87 16.22
CA GLY A 383 52.58 -22.82 16.37
C GLY A 383 53.04 -23.75 17.50
N LYS A 384 54.35 -23.83 17.75
CA LYS A 384 54.87 -24.67 18.83
C LYS A 384 54.53 -24.05 20.20
N GLY A 385 53.52 -24.60 20.87
CA GLY A 385 53.02 -24.07 22.14
C GLY A 385 52.24 -22.77 22.02
N SER A 386 51.74 -22.44 20.83
CA SER A 386 50.94 -21.25 20.58
C SER A 386 49.86 -21.48 19.52
N ILE A 387 48.81 -20.65 19.52
CA ILE A 387 47.78 -20.60 18.48
C ILE A 387 47.48 -19.12 18.21
N GLN A 388 47.67 -18.67 16.96
CA GLN A 388 47.27 -17.33 16.52
C GLN A 388 45.83 -17.38 16.00
N PHE A 389 44.91 -16.74 16.71
CA PHE A 389 43.52 -16.59 16.31
C PHE A 389 43.26 -15.27 15.58
N SER A 390 42.33 -15.31 14.63
CA SER A 390 41.78 -14.12 13.97
C SER A 390 40.32 -14.34 13.55
N TRP A 391 39.51 -13.28 13.53
CA TRP A 391 38.11 -13.28 13.10
C TRP A 391 37.67 -11.90 12.58
N ALA A 392 36.49 -11.82 11.98
CA ALA A 392 35.87 -10.55 11.62
C ALA A 392 35.23 -9.90 12.86
N PRO A 393 35.43 -8.59 13.10
CA PRO A 393 34.83 -7.91 14.25
C PRO A 393 33.30 -7.88 14.16
N ILE A 394 32.63 -8.01 15.30
CA ILE A 394 31.18 -7.80 15.43
C ILE A 394 30.94 -6.33 15.86
N PRO A 395 29.99 -5.60 15.24
CA PRO A 395 29.53 -4.32 15.73
C PRO A 395 29.12 -4.35 17.21
N ASP A 396 29.45 -3.31 17.97
CA ASP A 396 29.10 -3.13 19.39
C ASP A 396 29.76 -4.12 20.38
N ALA A 397 30.58 -5.06 19.90
CA ALA A 397 31.36 -5.93 20.77
C ALA A 397 32.51 -5.15 21.42
N VAL A 398 32.57 -5.18 22.75
CA VAL A 398 33.65 -4.57 23.56
C VAL A 398 34.70 -5.59 23.99
N GLU A 399 34.35 -6.88 23.95
CA GLU A 399 35.23 -8.00 24.30
C GLU A 399 34.83 -9.25 23.47
N TYR A 400 35.78 -10.18 23.30
CA TYR A 400 35.59 -11.51 22.74
C TYR A 400 36.08 -12.57 23.71
N LYS A 401 35.36 -13.69 23.79
CA LYS A 401 35.73 -14.87 24.58
C LYS A 401 36.14 -16.02 23.67
N ILE A 402 37.33 -16.56 23.88
CA ILE A 402 37.82 -17.73 23.14
C ILE A 402 37.51 -18.97 23.96
N ILE A 403 36.74 -19.88 23.38
CA ILE A 403 36.17 -21.04 24.04
C ILE A 403 36.79 -22.30 23.46
N LYS A 404 37.22 -23.21 24.32
CA LYS A 404 37.66 -24.56 23.98
C LYS A 404 36.59 -25.57 24.37
N THR A 405 36.10 -26.36 23.42
CA THR A 405 35.17 -27.46 23.68
C THR A 405 35.84 -28.47 24.61
N LEU A 406 35.15 -28.84 25.70
CA LEU A 406 35.65 -29.73 26.76
C LEU A 406 36.87 -29.18 27.54
N GLY A 407 37.19 -27.89 27.40
CA GLY A 407 38.16 -27.22 28.28
C GLY A 407 37.60 -27.00 29.69
N LEU A 408 38.46 -27.08 30.70
CA LEU A 408 38.15 -26.72 32.09
C LEU A 408 39.17 -25.70 32.60
N PRO A 409 38.83 -24.39 32.65
CA PRO A 409 37.56 -23.78 32.24
C PRO A 409 37.37 -23.75 30.71
N PRO A 410 36.12 -23.62 30.22
CA PRO A 410 35.83 -23.62 28.78
C PRO A 410 36.31 -22.33 28.10
N VAL A 411 36.31 -21.19 28.78
CA VAL A 411 36.92 -19.95 28.28
C VAL A 411 38.41 -20.01 28.57
N VAL A 412 39.22 -20.06 27.51
CA VAL A 412 40.69 -20.17 27.63
C VAL A 412 41.38 -18.81 27.56
N ALA A 413 40.71 -17.79 27.01
CA ALA A 413 41.21 -16.41 26.93
C ALA A 413 40.08 -15.43 26.60
N THR A 414 40.32 -14.14 26.88
CA THR A 414 39.51 -13.01 26.38
C THR A 414 40.37 -12.02 25.63
N SER A 415 39.77 -11.29 24.68
CA SER A 415 40.46 -10.30 23.84
C SER A 415 39.54 -9.13 23.53
N VAL A 416 40.06 -7.91 23.53
CA VAL A 416 39.35 -6.72 23.02
C VAL A 416 39.53 -6.52 21.51
N ASN A 417 40.45 -7.27 20.91
CA ASN A 417 40.78 -7.18 19.48
C ASN A 417 40.37 -8.45 18.74
N PRO A 418 40.00 -8.36 17.45
CA PRO A 418 39.63 -9.51 16.63
C PRO A 418 40.81 -10.40 16.20
N ASN A 419 41.97 -10.23 16.84
CA ASN A 419 43.18 -11.00 16.66
C ASN A 419 43.80 -11.26 18.04
N PHE A 420 44.16 -12.51 18.33
CA PHE A 420 44.68 -12.89 19.65
C PHE A 420 45.69 -14.04 19.54
N LEU A 421 46.80 -13.93 20.28
CA LEU A 421 47.81 -14.99 20.38
C LEU A 421 47.62 -15.73 21.71
N LEU A 422 47.22 -17.00 21.64
CA LEU A 422 47.15 -17.89 22.79
C LEU A 422 48.48 -18.63 22.94
N GLU A 423 49.14 -18.52 24.09
CA GLU A 423 50.45 -19.15 24.34
C GLU A 423 50.45 -20.04 25.59
N GLY A 424 51.43 -20.93 25.66
CA GLY A 424 51.71 -21.73 26.84
C GLY A 424 50.74 -22.89 27.03
N ARG A 425 50.48 -23.25 28.29
CA ARG A 425 49.75 -24.50 28.65
C ARG A 425 48.31 -24.57 28.15
N GLN A 426 47.72 -23.43 27.77
CA GLN A 426 46.35 -23.36 27.25
C GLN A 426 46.30 -23.59 25.72
N ALA A 427 47.40 -23.34 25.00
CA ALA A 427 47.53 -23.55 23.56
C ALA A 427 47.72 -25.05 23.26
N THR A 428 46.60 -25.77 23.18
CA THR A 428 46.59 -27.24 23.10
C THR A 428 45.68 -27.71 21.98
N THR A 429 45.91 -28.91 21.44
CA THR A 429 45.02 -29.49 20.44
C THR A 429 43.57 -29.56 20.93
N GLY A 430 42.60 -29.22 20.08
CA GLY A 430 41.18 -29.30 20.40
C GLY A 430 40.30 -28.47 19.47
N ARG A 431 39.02 -28.36 19.81
CA ARG A 431 38.02 -27.56 19.08
C ARG A 431 37.82 -26.22 19.78
N TYR A 432 37.89 -25.15 19.00
CA TYR A 432 37.80 -23.77 19.48
C TYR A 432 36.66 -23.02 18.81
N SER A 433 36.08 -22.05 19.50
CA SER A 433 35.13 -21.07 18.96
C SER A 433 35.35 -19.71 19.62
N VAL A 434 34.79 -18.66 19.05
CA VAL A 434 34.79 -17.31 19.64
C VAL A 434 33.38 -16.74 19.67
N GLU A 435 33.04 -15.96 20.70
CA GLU A 435 31.80 -15.18 20.82
C GLU A 435 32.13 -13.76 21.30
N GLY A 436 31.33 -12.77 20.89
CA GLY A 436 31.46 -11.38 21.32
C GLY A 436 30.61 -11.06 22.55
N VAL A 437 31.01 -10.02 23.27
CA VAL A 437 30.32 -9.46 24.44
C VAL A 437 30.09 -7.96 24.21
N ASP A 438 28.86 -7.48 24.39
CA ASP A 438 28.53 -6.05 24.29
C ASP A 438 28.77 -5.30 25.61
N ALA A 439 28.61 -3.97 25.60
CA ALA A 439 28.77 -3.13 26.80
C ALA A 439 27.76 -3.44 27.94
N LYS A 440 26.69 -4.18 27.65
CA LYS A 440 25.66 -4.60 28.62
C LYS A 440 25.93 -6.01 29.16
N GLY A 441 26.95 -6.70 28.65
CA GLY A 441 27.27 -8.09 28.99
C GLY A 441 26.48 -9.14 28.22
N THR A 442 25.74 -8.76 27.18
CA THR A 442 25.03 -9.69 26.28
C THR A 442 26.05 -10.47 25.45
N LEU A 443 25.78 -11.74 25.17
CA LEU A 443 26.64 -12.59 24.34
C LEU A 443 26.08 -12.69 22.91
N SER A 444 26.98 -12.66 21.92
CA SER A 444 26.66 -12.99 20.53
C SER A 444 26.48 -14.50 20.33
N LYS A 445 26.05 -14.94 19.16
CA LYS A 445 26.24 -16.35 18.75
C LYS A 445 27.74 -16.67 18.67
N ARG A 446 28.05 -17.96 18.84
CA ARG A 446 29.40 -18.48 18.62
C ARG A 446 29.74 -18.55 17.15
N SER A 447 31.00 -18.34 16.83
CA SER A 447 31.56 -18.71 15.55
C SER A 447 31.40 -20.21 15.30
N VAL A 448 31.64 -20.63 14.05
CA VAL A 448 31.87 -22.04 13.76
C VAL A 448 33.02 -22.60 14.62
N TYR A 449 32.91 -23.88 14.97
CA TYR A 449 33.98 -24.57 15.69
C TYR A 449 35.12 -24.90 14.73
N LEU A 450 36.33 -24.52 15.11
CA LEU A 450 37.56 -24.85 14.41
C LEU A 450 38.33 -25.93 15.17
N GLU A 451 38.66 -27.03 14.50
CA GLU A 451 39.58 -28.03 15.05
C GLU A 451 41.03 -27.61 14.76
N ILE A 452 41.86 -27.56 15.81
CA ILE A 452 43.24 -27.12 15.74
C ILE A 452 44.14 -28.19 16.34
N VAL A 453 45.17 -28.58 15.59
CA VAL A 453 46.21 -29.52 16.04
C VAL A 453 47.50 -28.75 16.29
N VAL A 454 47.91 -28.68 17.54
CA VAL A 454 49.14 -27.99 17.94
C VAL A 454 50.33 -28.95 17.78
N PRO A 455 51.37 -28.58 17.01
CA PRO A 455 52.57 -29.40 16.87
C PRO A 455 53.31 -29.50 18.20
N LYS A 456 53.82 -30.71 18.50
CA LYS A 456 54.60 -30.99 19.71
C LYS A 456 56.00 -30.38 19.65
#